data_AF-A0A9N8DE24-F1
#
_entry.id   AF-A0A9N8DE24-F1
#
_cell.length_a   1.000
_cell.length_b   1.000
_cell.length_c   1.000
_cell.angle_alpha   90.00
_cell.angle_beta   90.00
_cell.angle_gamma   90.00
#
_symmetry.space_group_name_H-M   'P 1'
#
loop_
_entity.id
_entity.type
_entity.pdbx_description
1 polymer ?
#
loop_
_entity_poly.entity_id
_entity_poly.type
_entity_poly.pdbx_seq_one_letter_code
_entity_poly.pdbx_strand_id
1 'polypeptide(L)'
;MVILQKVPHVRRTRDIKPLLTRRLDQWDSGLYESLATECHKAMESFLSDRRGSSTPEQRARRFQHLMLQGEVRRAVRFITAREQFGVLLPTAHTDDGKGTERSVLDILKSKHPSPTPINFAQLPKFDAPPPAFVDLQITPEITEQVAGKLSGACGLGGTDGPTLKNWLLRYRRASTHLRAAFGLFAQWQANNLVPWAAIRALNANRGMALDKFPGVRPIGIGNIERRYIAKCVLAVAGPAAAAAAGTSQLSVGLKAGIEGAVHTANHVWDHHLGSSDSLDSDFGFLIIDASNAFNELNRTAMLYTVRHLWPEGARFTFNSYKHWSLVIFHDSTAEQLTLSSALLESCKVIL
;
A
#
# COMPACT_ATOMS: atom_id res chain seq x y z
N MET A 1 0.51 -9.17 -13.53
CA MET A 1 1.39 -8.83 -14.66
C MET A 1 2.27 -10.05 -15.02
N VAL A 2 1.63 -11.17 -15.33
CA VAL A 2 2.30 -12.45 -15.61
C VAL A 2 3.12 -12.37 -16.90
N ILE A 3 2.61 -11.64 -17.90
CA ILE A 3 3.23 -11.48 -19.22
C ILE A 3 4.61 -10.81 -19.13
N LEU A 4 4.78 -9.78 -18.29
CA LEU A 4 6.01 -8.98 -18.24
C LEU A 4 6.98 -9.42 -17.14
N GLN A 5 6.73 -10.56 -16.47
CA GLN A 5 7.64 -11.09 -15.46
C GLN A 5 9.02 -11.34 -16.08
N LYS A 6 10.08 -10.78 -15.49
CA LYS A 6 11.44 -11.00 -15.98
C LYS A 6 11.83 -12.46 -15.84
N VAL A 7 12.67 -12.95 -16.74
CA VAL A 7 13.26 -14.29 -16.68
C VAL A 7 14.79 -14.12 -16.60
N PRO A 8 15.51 -14.77 -15.66
CA PRO A 8 16.91 -14.41 -15.37
C PRO A 8 17.86 -14.42 -16.58
N HIS A 9 17.62 -15.34 -17.52
CA HIS A 9 18.45 -15.56 -18.72
C HIS A 9 17.97 -14.77 -19.96
N VAL A 10 16.79 -14.15 -19.92
CA VAL A 10 16.23 -13.38 -21.05
C VAL A 10 16.47 -11.90 -20.81
N ARG A 11 17.48 -11.32 -21.48
CA ARG A 11 17.92 -9.94 -21.22
C ARG A 11 17.95 -9.02 -22.45
N ARG A 12 18.11 -9.56 -23.66
CA ARG A 12 18.26 -8.76 -24.89
C ARG A 12 16.92 -8.62 -25.59
N THR A 13 16.72 -7.51 -26.30
CA THR A 13 15.48 -7.22 -27.05
C THR A 13 15.07 -8.36 -27.99
N ARG A 14 16.04 -8.99 -28.67
CA ARG A 14 15.80 -10.12 -29.57
C ARG A 14 15.22 -11.36 -28.88
N ASP A 15 15.49 -11.53 -27.58
CA ASP A 15 15.01 -12.66 -26.78
C ASP A 15 13.74 -12.28 -26.00
N ILE A 16 13.62 -11.01 -25.59
CA ILE A 16 12.44 -10.48 -24.89
C ILE A 16 11.21 -10.46 -25.80
N LYS A 17 11.35 -10.02 -27.06
CA LYS A 17 10.22 -9.92 -27.99
C LYS A 17 9.51 -11.27 -28.20
N PRO A 18 10.20 -12.36 -28.59
CA PRO A 18 9.56 -13.67 -28.73
C PRO A 18 8.92 -14.17 -27.43
N LEU A 19 9.56 -13.92 -26.28
CA LEU A 19 9.00 -14.27 -24.98
C LEU A 19 7.67 -13.55 -24.72
N LEU A 20 7.63 -12.24 -24.96
CA LEU A 20 6.42 -11.45 -24.77
C LEU A 20 5.31 -11.86 -25.74
N THR A 21 5.65 -12.06 -27.01
CA THR A 21 4.70 -12.53 -28.03
C THR A 21 4.11 -13.88 -27.62
N ARG A 22 4.93 -14.88 -27.30
CA ARG A 22 4.46 -16.19 -26.83
C ARG A 22 3.53 -16.08 -25.63
N ARG A 23 3.84 -15.21 -24.66
CA ARG A 23 3.01 -15.04 -23.46
C ARG A 23 1.70 -14.32 -23.75
N LEU A 24 1.68 -13.41 -24.71
CA LEU A 24 0.44 -12.79 -25.21
C LEU A 24 -0.42 -13.83 -25.95
N ASP A 25 0.18 -14.64 -26.82
CA ASP A 25 -0.53 -15.70 -27.54
C ASP A 25 -1.13 -16.74 -26.56
N GLN A 26 -0.38 -17.13 -25.53
CA GLN A 26 -0.87 -18.00 -24.46
C GLN A 26 -2.01 -17.36 -23.66
N TRP A 27 -1.95 -16.05 -23.43
CA TRP A 27 -3.00 -15.31 -22.74
C TRP A 27 -4.30 -15.31 -23.55
N ASP A 28 -4.20 -15.00 -24.84
CA ASP A 28 -5.34 -14.99 -25.76
C ASP A 28 -5.93 -16.39 -25.96
N SER A 29 -5.09 -17.43 -25.87
CA SER A 29 -5.50 -18.84 -25.93
C SER A 29 -6.06 -19.38 -24.60
N GLY A 30 -6.18 -18.55 -23.56
CA GLY A 30 -6.72 -18.97 -22.26
C GLY A 30 -5.80 -19.85 -21.41
N LEU A 31 -4.50 -19.96 -21.76
CA LEU A 31 -3.51 -20.79 -21.06
C LEU A 31 -2.97 -20.10 -19.79
N TYR A 32 -3.88 -19.62 -18.94
CA TYR A 32 -3.55 -18.81 -17.76
C TYR A 32 -2.74 -19.57 -16.71
N GLU A 33 -3.03 -20.86 -16.51
CA GLU A 33 -2.33 -21.70 -15.55
C GLU A 33 -0.85 -21.86 -15.92
N SER A 34 -0.58 -22.21 -17.19
CA SER A 34 0.79 -22.32 -17.72
C SER A 34 1.58 -21.02 -17.55
N LEU A 35 0.95 -19.89 -17.86
CA LEU A 35 1.53 -18.56 -17.67
C LEU A 35 1.85 -18.28 -16.18
N ALA A 36 0.91 -18.60 -15.28
CA ALA A 36 1.09 -18.41 -13.85
C ALA A 36 2.23 -19.28 -13.29
N THR A 37 2.29 -20.56 -13.68
CA THR A 37 3.35 -21.49 -13.29
C THR A 37 4.71 -21.03 -13.80
N GLU A 38 4.81 -20.57 -15.06
CA GLU A 38 6.06 -20.03 -15.61
C GLU A 38 6.54 -18.81 -14.81
N CYS A 39 5.63 -17.89 -14.50
CA CYS A 39 5.92 -16.70 -13.70
C CYS A 39 6.39 -17.06 -12.29
N HIS A 40 5.74 -18.03 -11.64
CA HIS A 40 6.11 -18.52 -10.32
C HIS A 40 7.52 -19.10 -10.31
N LYS A 41 7.83 -20.02 -11.24
CA LYS A 41 9.19 -20.60 -11.38
C LYS A 41 10.25 -19.54 -11.66
N ALA A 42 9.92 -18.55 -12.49
CA ALA A 42 10.81 -17.42 -12.74
C ALA A 42 11.03 -16.61 -11.45
N MET A 43 9.99 -16.36 -10.64
CA MET A 43 10.11 -15.66 -9.37
C MET A 43 10.97 -16.43 -8.35
N GLU A 44 10.78 -17.73 -8.22
CA GLU A 44 11.61 -18.59 -7.37
C GLU A 44 13.09 -18.51 -7.75
N SER A 45 13.40 -18.47 -9.04
CA SER A 45 14.78 -18.32 -9.51
C SER A 45 15.43 -16.97 -9.15
N PHE A 46 14.64 -15.96 -8.75
CA PHE A 46 15.16 -14.69 -8.20
C PHE A 46 15.25 -14.67 -6.67
N LEU A 47 14.72 -15.69 -5.98
CA LEU A 47 14.88 -15.87 -4.53
C LEU A 47 16.28 -16.43 -4.25
N SER A 48 17.29 -15.59 -4.40
CA SER A 48 18.59 -15.81 -3.76
C SER A 48 18.66 -14.98 -2.50
N ASP A 49 19.19 -15.59 -1.43
CA ASP A 49 19.39 -14.93 -0.15
C ASP A 49 20.12 -13.59 -0.35
N ARG A 50 19.43 -12.49 -0.03
CA ARG A 50 19.98 -11.14 -0.24
C ARG A 50 21.20 -10.85 0.65
N ARG A 51 21.49 -11.73 1.61
CA ARG A 51 22.66 -11.72 2.49
C ARG A 51 23.26 -13.12 2.62
N GLY A 52 23.65 -13.72 1.49
CA GLY A 52 24.75 -14.70 1.57
C GLY A 52 26.03 -14.05 2.16
N SER A 53 27.14 -14.79 2.12
CA SER A 53 28.49 -14.35 2.54
C SER A 53 29.08 -13.22 1.66
N SER A 54 28.39 -12.09 1.51
CA SER A 54 28.82 -11.02 0.60
C SER A 54 30.02 -10.27 1.16
N THR A 55 31.09 -10.17 0.37
CA THR A 55 32.32 -9.49 0.79
C THR A 55 32.11 -7.96 0.90
N PRO A 56 32.96 -7.24 1.65
CA PRO A 56 32.94 -5.77 1.70
C PRO A 56 32.92 -5.09 0.31
N GLU A 57 33.64 -5.64 -0.67
CA GLU A 57 33.74 -5.10 -2.03
C GLU A 57 32.42 -5.26 -2.80
N GLN A 58 31.73 -6.40 -2.63
CA GLN A 58 30.42 -6.62 -3.22
C GLN A 58 29.38 -5.65 -2.64
N ARG A 59 29.48 -5.34 -1.34
CA ARG A 59 28.64 -4.35 -0.68
C ARG A 59 28.92 -2.94 -1.20
N ALA A 60 30.19 -2.55 -1.36
CA ALA A 60 30.57 -1.27 -1.93
C ALA A 60 30.08 -1.08 -3.37
N ARG A 61 30.22 -2.11 -4.23
CA ARG A 61 29.70 -2.09 -5.61
C ARG A 61 28.18 -1.91 -5.66
N ARG A 62 27.45 -2.60 -4.77
CA ARG A 62 25.98 -2.48 -4.70
C ARG A 62 25.56 -1.11 -4.18
N PHE A 63 26.27 -0.55 -3.20
CA PHE A 63 26.07 0.82 -2.74
C PHE A 63 26.27 1.82 -3.88
N GLN A 64 27.39 1.73 -4.61
CA GLN A 64 27.68 2.60 -5.75
C GLN A 64 26.60 2.49 -6.83
N HIS A 65 26.14 1.28 -7.14
CA HIS A 65 25.06 1.09 -8.12
C HIS A 65 23.76 1.77 -7.69
N LEU A 66 23.36 1.64 -6.42
CA LEU A 66 22.17 2.29 -5.88
C LEU A 66 22.31 3.82 -5.88
N MET A 67 23.51 4.35 -5.59
CA MET A 67 23.80 5.78 -5.69
C MET A 67 23.66 6.30 -7.13
N LEU A 68 24.18 5.56 -8.11
CA LEU A 68 24.06 5.91 -9.54
C LEU A 68 22.62 5.85 -10.06
N GLN A 69 21.76 5.04 -9.44
CA GLN A 69 20.32 5.01 -9.73
C GLN A 69 19.54 6.15 -9.04
N GLY A 70 20.21 7.01 -8.27
CA GLY A 70 19.58 8.05 -7.47
C GLY A 70 18.84 7.53 -6.24
N GLU A 71 19.02 6.25 -5.88
CA GLU A 71 18.38 5.60 -4.74
C GLU A 71 19.17 5.82 -3.43
N VAL A 72 19.55 7.08 -3.16
CA VAL A 72 20.48 7.48 -2.09
C VAL A 72 20.07 6.92 -0.72
N ARG A 73 18.79 7.04 -0.33
CA ARG A 73 18.30 6.52 0.95
C ARG A 73 18.44 5.00 1.08
N ARG A 74 18.26 4.28 -0.02
CA ARG A 74 18.36 2.81 -0.05
C ARG A 74 19.83 2.37 -0.03
N ALA A 75 20.71 3.11 -0.70
CA ALA A 75 22.15 2.92 -0.63
C ALA A 75 22.66 3.10 0.81
N VAL A 76 22.30 4.21 1.46
CA VAL A 76 22.68 4.48 2.86
C VAL A 76 22.16 3.38 3.78
N ARG A 77 20.86 3.02 3.71
CA ARG A 77 20.31 1.93 4.53
C ARG A 77 21.00 0.59 4.31
N PHE A 78 21.43 0.30 3.08
CA PHE A 78 22.12 -0.93 2.75
C PHE A 78 23.50 -1.03 3.43
N ILE A 79 24.22 0.09 3.56
CA ILE A 79 25.57 0.10 4.17
C ILE A 79 25.53 0.31 5.70
N THR A 80 24.51 1.01 6.22
CA THR A 80 24.43 1.39 7.64
C THR A 80 23.76 0.36 8.55
N ALA A 81 23.44 -0.85 8.06
CA ALA A 81 22.90 -1.98 8.83
C ALA A 81 22.02 -1.58 10.04
N ARG A 82 20.87 -0.92 9.82
CA ARG A 82 19.83 -0.89 10.86
C ARG A 82 19.14 -2.25 10.84
N GLU A 83 19.67 -3.20 11.61
CA GLU A 83 19.15 -4.58 11.72
C GLU A 83 17.83 -4.68 12.49
N GLN A 84 17.34 -3.58 13.06
CA GLN A 84 16.10 -3.51 13.85
C GLN A 84 14.79 -3.60 13.04
N PHE A 85 14.80 -3.96 11.76
CA PHE A 85 13.56 -4.10 10.98
C PHE A 85 13.67 -5.26 9.99
N GLY A 86 13.36 -6.46 10.47
CA GLY A 86 13.32 -7.69 9.68
C GLY A 86 11.97 -7.94 9.00
N VAL A 87 12.00 -8.68 7.89
CA VAL A 87 10.80 -9.37 7.39
C VAL A 87 10.79 -10.73 8.05
N LEU A 88 9.68 -11.06 8.71
CA LEU A 88 9.49 -12.35 9.37
C LEU A 88 8.77 -13.31 8.41
N LEU A 89 9.21 -14.57 8.40
CA LEU A 89 8.53 -15.62 7.64
C LEU A 89 7.31 -16.13 8.41
N PRO A 90 6.23 -16.56 7.74
CA PRO A 90 5.04 -17.08 8.42
C PRO A 90 5.31 -18.24 9.39
N THR A 91 6.33 -19.05 9.08
CA THR A 91 6.75 -20.22 9.86
C THR A 91 7.69 -19.90 11.03
N ALA A 92 8.26 -18.69 11.07
CA ALA A 92 9.12 -18.25 12.17
C ALA A 92 8.28 -18.02 13.44
N HIS A 93 8.92 -18.13 14.61
CA HIS A 93 8.32 -17.81 15.90
C HIS A 93 8.87 -16.47 16.41
N THR A 94 8.01 -15.69 17.06
CA THR A 94 8.37 -14.42 17.66
C THR A 94 7.37 -14.04 18.76
N ASP A 95 7.69 -13.03 19.56
CA ASP A 95 6.79 -12.45 20.56
C ASP A 95 5.58 -11.79 19.87
N ASP A 96 4.37 -12.06 20.36
CA ASP A 96 3.12 -11.50 19.84
C ASP A 96 2.89 -10.02 20.17
N GLY A 97 3.78 -9.42 20.95
CA GLY A 97 3.70 -8.08 21.52
C GLY A 97 3.14 -8.06 22.95
N LYS A 98 2.78 -9.22 23.51
CA LYS A 98 2.25 -9.41 24.87
C LYS A 98 3.12 -10.32 25.74
N GLY A 99 4.35 -10.64 25.30
CA GLY A 99 5.23 -11.54 26.04
C GLY A 99 5.01 -13.02 25.73
N THR A 100 4.20 -13.37 24.73
CA THR A 100 3.94 -14.77 24.35
C THR A 100 4.57 -15.08 23.00
N GLU A 101 5.43 -16.08 22.95
CA GLU A 101 6.00 -16.57 21.70
C GLU A 101 4.98 -17.42 20.92
N ARG A 102 4.77 -17.10 19.64
CA ARG A 102 3.86 -17.81 18.73
C ARG A 102 4.41 -17.80 17.31
N SER A 103 3.86 -18.64 16.45
CA SER A 103 4.16 -18.55 15.02
C SER A 103 3.71 -17.19 14.46
N VAL A 104 4.50 -16.63 13.55
CA VAL A 104 4.16 -15.36 12.88
C VAL A 104 2.82 -15.47 12.16
N LEU A 105 2.50 -16.63 11.56
CA LEU A 105 1.22 -16.88 10.93
C LEU A 105 0.05 -16.76 11.91
N ASP A 106 0.16 -17.29 13.13
CA ASP A 106 -0.90 -17.19 14.13
C ASP A 106 -1.03 -15.77 14.69
N ILE A 107 0.09 -15.06 14.84
CA ILE A 107 0.09 -13.63 15.19
C ILE A 107 -0.62 -12.83 14.09
N LEU A 108 -0.35 -13.14 12.81
CA LEU A 108 -1.05 -12.51 11.68
C LEU A 108 -2.55 -12.84 11.71
N LYS A 109 -2.95 -14.09 11.89
CA LYS A 109 -4.37 -14.48 11.97
C LYS A 109 -5.09 -13.77 13.11
N SER A 110 -4.47 -13.68 14.29
CA SER A 110 -5.10 -13.04 15.46
C SER A 110 -5.32 -11.53 15.29
N LYS A 111 -4.57 -10.86 14.41
CA LYS A 111 -4.75 -9.43 14.09
C LYS A 111 -5.90 -9.16 13.10
N HIS A 112 -6.58 -10.18 12.62
CA HIS A 112 -7.64 -10.04 11.63
C HIS A 112 -8.91 -10.73 12.14
N PRO A 113 -9.68 -10.02 12.98
CA PRO A 113 -10.92 -10.57 13.53
C PRO A 113 -11.96 -10.79 12.44
N SER A 114 -12.97 -11.60 12.75
CA SER A 114 -14.13 -11.75 11.86
C SER A 114 -14.89 -10.42 11.75
N PRO A 115 -15.51 -10.13 10.59
CA PRO A 115 -16.26 -8.90 10.39
C PRO A 115 -17.35 -8.75 11.45
N THR A 116 -17.36 -7.63 12.16
CA THR A 116 -18.42 -7.33 13.13
C THR A 116 -19.61 -6.68 12.40
N PRO A 117 -20.85 -7.12 12.62
CA PRO A 117 -22.04 -6.46 12.09
C PRO A 117 -22.08 -4.99 12.48
N ILE A 118 -22.60 -4.15 11.59
CA ILE A 118 -22.72 -2.73 11.91
C ILE A 118 -23.82 -2.49 12.94
N ASN A 119 -23.51 -1.69 13.96
CA ASN A 119 -24.52 -1.09 14.81
C ASN A 119 -24.91 0.28 14.23
N PHE A 120 -26.10 0.36 13.63
CA PHE A 120 -26.58 1.61 13.01
C PHE A 120 -26.69 2.78 14.00
N ALA A 121 -26.86 2.51 15.31
CA ALA A 121 -26.89 3.56 16.32
C ALA A 121 -25.52 4.25 16.53
N GLN A 122 -24.42 3.60 16.14
CA GLN A 122 -23.06 4.13 16.22
C GLN A 122 -22.62 4.86 14.95
N LEU A 123 -23.45 4.87 13.90
CA LEU A 123 -23.13 5.62 12.70
C LEU A 123 -23.17 7.13 12.98
N PRO A 124 -22.27 7.92 12.37
CA PRO A 124 -22.40 9.36 12.38
C PRO A 124 -23.78 9.79 11.86
N LYS A 125 -24.42 10.70 12.57
CA LYS A 125 -25.68 11.29 12.12
C LYS A 125 -25.35 12.49 11.24
N PHE A 126 -25.96 12.54 10.07
CA PHE A 126 -25.86 13.66 9.15
C PHE A 126 -27.25 14.28 8.99
N ASP A 127 -27.33 15.60 9.15
CA ASP A 127 -28.61 16.33 9.06
C ASP A 127 -29.13 16.40 7.62
N ALA A 128 -28.22 16.30 6.65
CA ALA A 128 -28.52 16.31 5.22
C ALA A 128 -28.31 14.93 4.60
N PRO A 129 -29.06 14.59 3.53
CA PRO A 129 -28.79 13.40 2.75
C PRO A 129 -27.40 13.45 2.10
N PRO A 130 -26.83 12.30 1.71
CA PRO A 130 -25.53 12.27 1.04
C PRO A 130 -25.52 13.17 -0.22
N PRO A 131 -24.46 13.98 -0.44
CA PRO A 131 -24.36 14.86 -1.61
C PRO A 131 -24.45 14.10 -2.94
N ALA A 132 -24.70 14.78 -4.07
CA ALA A 132 -24.59 14.13 -5.37
C ALA A 132 -23.16 13.60 -5.63
N PHE A 133 -23.03 12.58 -6.47
CA PHE A 133 -21.71 12.11 -6.88
C PHE A 133 -21.01 13.15 -7.75
N VAL A 134 -19.71 13.32 -7.54
CA VAL A 134 -18.86 14.24 -8.29
C VAL A 134 -17.92 13.44 -9.19
N ASP A 135 -18.01 13.65 -10.51
CA ASP A 135 -17.12 13.01 -11.49
C ASP A 135 -15.74 13.65 -11.48
N LEU A 136 -14.71 12.82 -11.38
CA LEU A 136 -13.32 13.25 -11.43
C LEU A 136 -12.80 13.26 -12.86
N GLN A 137 -12.10 14.33 -13.21
CA GLN A 137 -11.32 14.42 -14.43
C GLN A 137 -9.84 14.21 -14.10
N ILE A 138 -9.23 13.17 -14.69
CA ILE A 138 -7.81 12.85 -14.48
C ILE A 138 -7.04 13.23 -15.75
N THR A 139 -6.33 14.36 -15.70
CA THR A 139 -5.62 14.91 -16.86
C THR A 139 -4.26 14.26 -17.10
N PRO A 140 -3.69 14.37 -18.32
CA PRO A 140 -2.34 13.92 -18.61
C PRO A 140 -1.27 14.50 -17.68
N GLU A 141 -1.41 15.78 -17.28
CA GLU A 141 -0.48 16.48 -16.39
C GLU A 141 -0.47 15.85 -15.00
N ILE A 142 -1.66 15.50 -14.47
CA ILE A 142 -1.78 14.79 -13.19
C ILE A 142 -1.07 13.44 -13.27
N THR A 143 -1.36 12.66 -14.31
CA THR A 143 -0.74 11.34 -14.49
C THR A 143 0.79 11.45 -14.60
N GLU A 144 1.31 12.47 -15.28
CA GLU A 144 2.76 12.73 -15.38
C GLU A 144 3.38 13.08 -14.03
N GLN A 145 2.79 14.06 -13.34
CA GLN A 145 3.26 14.55 -12.05
C GLN A 145 3.32 13.41 -11.02
N VAL A 146 2.28 12.59 -10.96
CA VAL A 146 2.21 11.46 -10.04
C VAL A 146 3.23 10.38 -10.44
N ALA A 147 3.41 10.11 -11.74
CA ALA A 147 4.39 9.14 -12.23
C ALA A 147 5.82 9.51 -11.75
N GLY A 148 6.17 10.79 -11.80
CA GLY A 148 7.47 11.31 -11.33
C GLY A 148 7.77 10.99 -9.86
N LYS A 149 6.72 10.80 -9.04
CA LYS A 149 6.83 10.55 -7.59
C LYS A 149 6.72 9.05 -7.23
N LEU A 150 6.50 8.17 -8.19
CA LEU A 150 6.36 6.73 -7.91
C LEU A 150 7.62 6.12 -7.28
N SER A 151 7.40 5.27 -6.29
CA SER A 151 8.45 4.54 -5.57
C SER A 151 7.82 3.35 -4.84
N GLY A 152 8.67 2.54 -4.20
CA GLY A 152 8.25 1.41 -3.38
C GLY A 152 8.29 0.07 -4.11
N ALA A 153 8.19 -1.00 -3.32
CA ALA A 153 8.33 -2.37 -3.78
C ALA A 153 7.13 -2.85 -4.61
N CYS A 154 7.33 -3.92 -5.37
CA CYS A 154 6.27 -4.57 -6.14
C CYS A 154 5.22 -5.23 -5.24
N GLY A 155 3.97 -5.23 -5.72
CA GLY A 155 2.92 -6.12 -5.22
C GLY A 155 3.04 -7.51 -5.86
N LEU A 156 1.91 -8.19 -6.03
CA LEU A 156 1.85 -9.51 -6.67
C LEU A 156 2.17 -9.47 -8.18
N GLY A 157 2.00 -8.31 -8.81
CA GLY A 157 2.30 -8.11 -10.23
C GLY A 157 3.78 -8.05 -10.59
N GLY A 158 4.70 -8.03 -9.61
CA GLY A 158 6.15 -8.05 -9.85
C GLY A 158 6.78 -6.70 -10.26
N THR A 159 5.99 -5.75 -10.77
CA THR A 159 6.45 -4.39 -11.12
C THR A 159 6.62 -3.51 -9.88
N ASP A 160 7.77 -2.87 -9.74
CA ASP A 160 8.04 -1.90 -8.68
C ASP A 160 7.88 -0.44 -9.14
N GLY A 161 7.93 0.48 -8.18
CA GLY A 161 7.80 1.92 -8.44
C GLY A 161 8.77 2.48 -9.47
N PRO A 162 10.09 2.27 -9.32
CA PRO A 162 11.08 2.73 -10.29
C PRO A 162 10.85 2.17 -11.71
N THR A 163 10.49 0.89 -11.84
CA THR A 163 10.22 0.28 -13.13
C THR A 163 9.00 0.92 -13.81
N LEU A 164 7.86 1.01 -13.12
CA LEU A 164 6.66 1.63 -13.69
C LEU A 164 6.89 3.10 -14.01
N LYS A 165 7.59 3.85 -13.15
CA LYS A 165 7.99 5.25 -13.42
C LYS A 165 8.72 5.38 -14.74
N ASN A 166 9.70 4.51 -14.99
CA ASN A 166 10.45 4.55 -16.24
C ASN A 166 9.56 4.27 -17.45
N TRP A 167 8.65 3.29 -17.37
CA TRP A 167 7.69 3.03 -18.44
C TRP A 167 6.76 4.21 -18.72
N LEU A 168 6.36 4.94 -17.69
CA LEU A 168 5.46 6.09 -17.81
C LEU A 168 6.15 7.38 -18.30
N LEU A 169 7.47 7.49 -18.22
CA LEU A 169 8.19 8.75 -18.48
C LEU A 169 9.30 8.68 -19.54
N ARG A 170 9.92 7.53 -19.80
CA ARG A 170 11.18 7.46 -20.55
C ARG A 170 11.05 7.06 -22.03
N TYR A 171 9.88 6.64 -22.47
CA TYR A 171 9.67 6.03 -23.81
C TYR A 171 8.77 6.88 -24.72
N ARG A 172 8.88 8.21 -24.65
CA ARG A 172 8.24 9.19 -25.56
C ARG A 172 6.74 8.90 -25.75
N ARG A 173 6.31 8.63 -26.99
CA ARG A 173 4.90 8.38 -27.35
C ARG A 173 4.31 7.16 -26.65
N ALA A 174 5.09 6.08 -26.46
CA ALA A 174 4.63 4.89 -25.76
C ALA A 174 4.31 5.19 -24.29
N SER A 175 5.20 5.96 -23.62
CA SER A 175 4.97 6.45 -22.26
C SER A 175 3.72 7.34 -22.17
N THR A 176 3.50 8.20 -23.17
CA THR A 176 2.32 9.07 -23.23
C THR A 176 1.03 8.28 -23.36
N HIS A 177 1.00 7.28 -24.26
CA HIS A 177 -0.16 6.39 -24.41
C HIS A 177 -0.43 5.58 -23.14
N LEU A 178 0.62 5.07 -22.49
CA LEU A 178 0.48 4.32 -21.25
C LEU A 178 -0.10 5.20 -20.12
N ARG A 179 0.38 6.44 -19.98
CA ARG A 179 -0.18 7.41 -19.02
C ARG A 179 -1.65 7.71 -19.31
N ALA A 180 -2.01 7.95 -20.58
CA ALA A 180 -3.39 8.18 -20.98
C ALA A 180 -4.30 6.99 -20.62
N ALA A 181 -3.84 5.75 -20.86
CA ALA A 181 -4.56 4.54 -20.47
C ALA A 181 -4.79 4.45 -18.94
N PHE A 182 -3.76 4.76 -18.13
CA PHE A 182 -3.92 4.83 -16.68
C PHE A 182 -4.86 5.95 -16.23
N GLY A 183 -4.85 7.11 -16.89
CA GLY A 183 -5.78 8.21 -16.63
C GLY A 183 -7.24 7.80 -16.88
N LEU A 184 -7.51 7.16 -18.04
CA LEU A 184 -8.83 6.60 -18.35
C LEU A 184 -9.26 5.55 -17.31
N PHE A 185 -8.35 4.68 -16.91
CA PHE A 185 -8.65 3.63 -15.93
C PHE A 185 -8.90 4.19 -14.52
N ALA A 186 -8.19 5.26 -14.14
CA ALA A 186 -8.42 5.98 -12.88
C ALA A 186 -9.79 6.67 -12.88
N GLN A 187 -10.16 7.35 -13.95
CA GLN A 187 -11.49 7.94 -14.11
C GLN A 187 -12.59 6.89 -14.10
N TRP A 188 -12.39 5.76 -14.78
CA TRP A 188 -13.36 4.66 -14.77
C TRP A 188 -13.63 4.17 -13.34
N GLN A 189 -12.58 3.91 -12.54
CA GLN A 189 -12.72 3.49 -11.15
C GLN A 189 -13.26 4.58 -10.21
N ALA A 190 -13.00 5.85 -10.49
CA ALA A 190 -13.48 6.97 -9.70
C ALA A 190 -14.92 7.37 -10.02
N ASN A 191 -15.38 7.14 -11.26
CA ASN A 191 -16.65 7.65 -11.76
C ASN A 191 -17.73 6.57 -11.93
N ASN A 192 -17.40 5.29 -11.77
CA ASN A 192 -18.35 4.20 -11.99
C ASN A 192 -18.40 3.23 -10.80
N LEU A 193 -19.49 2.48 -10.69
CA LEU A 193 -19.53 1.29 -9.84
C LEU A 193 -18.93 0.12 -10.61
N VAL A 194 -17.66 -0.18 -10.34
CA VAL A 194 -16.89 -1.15 -11.11
C VAL A 194 -17.15 -2.58 -10.61
N PRO A 195 -17.54 -3.54 -11.47
CA PRO A 195 -17.68 -4.93 -11.05
C PRO A 195 -16.42 -5.47 -10.36
N TRP A 196 -16.56 -6.07 -9.18
CA TRP A 196 -15.41 -6.54 -8.40
C TRP A 196 -14.51 -7.51 -9.17
N ALA A 197 -15.13 -8.40 -9.95
CA ALA A 197 -14.42 -9.36 -10.78
C ALA A 197 -13.40 -8.70 -11.73
N ALA A 198 -13.66 -7.47 -12.19
CA ALA A 198 -12.77 -6.74 -13.09
C ALA A 198 -11.52 -6.18 -12.40
N ILE A 199 -11.57 -5.93 -11.08
CA ILE A 199 -10.47 -5.28 -10.34
C ILE A 199 -9.91 -6.12 -9.19
N ARG A 200 -10.46 -7.31 -8.90
CA ARG A 200 -10.04 -8.16 -7.78
C ARG A 200 -8.54 -8.47 -7.79
N ALA A 201 -7.97 -8.74 -8.96
CA ALA A 201 -6.54 -9.07 -9.10
C ALA A 201 -5.65 -7.85 -8.87
N LEU A 202 -6.11 -6.67 -9.32
CA LEU A 202 -5.43 -5.40 -9.09
C LEU A 202 -5.43 -5.03 -7.61
N ASN A 203 -6.53 -5.33 -6.91
CA ASN A 203 -6.75 -5.06 -5.49
C ASN A 203 -6.13 -6.10 -4.54
N ALA A 204 -5.62 -7.21 -5.07
CA ALA A 204 -4.85 -8.17 -4.29
C ALA A 204 -3.50 -7.57 -3.85
N ASN A 205 -2.99 -8.07 -2.71
CA ASN A 205 -1.81 -7.57 -2.04
C ASN A 205 -0.79 -8.68 -1.81
N ARG A 206 0.50 -8.31 -1.88
CA ARG A 206 1.59 -9.14 -1.38
C ARG A 206 1.75 -8.89 0.12
N GLY A 207 1.48 -9.90 0.92
CA GLY A 207 1.66 -9.90 2.37
C GLY A 207 3.14 -9.88 2.76
N MET A 208 3.47 -9.10 3.77
CA MET A 208 4.74 -9.17 4.49
C MET A 208 4.48 -8.99 5.99
N ALA A 209 5.12 -9.81 6.82
CA ALA A 209 5.19 -9.60 8.25
C ALA A 209 6.44 -8.77 8.56
N LEU A 210 6.27 -7.58 9.11
CA LEU A 210 7.39 -6.77 9.61
C LEU A 210 7.51 -6.95 11.11
N ASP A 211 8.73 -7.04 11.59
CA ASP A 211 9.02 -7.00 13.02
C ASP A 211 8.71 -5.61 13.60
N LYS A 212 7.96 -5.57 14.70
CA LYS A 212 7.53 -4.36 15.42
C LYS A 212 8.34 -4.14 16.71
N PHE A 213 9.07 -5.12 17.22
CA PHE A 213 9.88 -5.04 18.45
C PHE A 213 9.13 -4.41 19.67
N PRO A 214 8.31 -5.18 20.41
CA PRO A 214 7.88 -6.55 20.15
C PRO A 214 6.62 -6.63 19.26
N GLY A 215 6.32 -7.81 18.74
CA GLY A 215 5.13 -8.07 17.93
C GLY A 215 5.36 -7.99 16.42
N VAL A 216 4.29 -8.31 15.67
CA VAL A 216 4.31 -8.33 14.20
C VAL A 216 3.41 -7.23 13.63
N ARG A 217 3.87 -6.54 12.57
CA ARG A 217 3.06 -5.62 11.78
C ARG A 217 2.72 -6.24 10.41
N PRO A 218 1.45 -6.60 10.15
CA PRO A 218 1.05 -7.10 8.83
C PRO A 218 1.13 -5.96 7.80
N ILE A 219 1.68 -6.20 6.62
CA ILE A 219 1.69 -5.25 5.50
C ILE A 219 1.13 -5.93 4.26
N GLY A 220 0.05 -5.38 3.70
CA GLY A 220 -0.41 -5.70 2.35
C GLY A 220 0.20 -4.72 1.36
N ILE A 221 1.16 -5.15 0.55
CA ILE A 221 1.71 -4.35 -0.54
C ILE A 221 0.82 -4.53 -1.78
N GLY A 222 -0.04 -3.55 -2.05
CA GLY A 222 -0.83 -3.52 -3.28
C GLY A 222 0.06 -3.38 -4.53
N ASN A 223 -0.49 -3.74 -5.69
CA ASN A 223 0.19 -3.54 -6.98
C ASN A 223 0.57 -2.06 -7.19
N ILE A 224 1.72 -1.79 -7.81
CA ILE A 224 2.19 -0.42 -8.02
C ILE A 224 1.23 0.37 -8.91
N GLU A 225 0.59 -0.31 -9.85
CA GLU A 225 -0.45 0.20 -10.74
C GLU A 225 -1.65 0.69 -9.93
N ARG A 226 -2.12 -0.11 -8.97
CA ARG A 226 -3.21 0.28 -8.04
C ARG A 226 -2.83 1.54 -7.28
N ARG A 227 -1.61 1.60 -6.73
CA ARG A 227 -1.12 2.78 -6.00
C ARG A 227 -0.97 3.99 -6.90
N TYR A 228 -0.58 3.81 -8.16
CA TYR A 228 -0.48 4.90 -9.13
C TYR A 228 -1.86 5.50 -9.44
N ILE A 229 -2.85 4.65 -9.71
CA ILE A 229 -4.24 5.04 -9.94
C ILE A 229 -4.81 5.79 -8.74
N ALA A 230 -4.66 5.20 -7.55
CA ALA A 230 -5.03 5.80 -6.26
C ALA A 230 -4.45 7.22 -6.09
N LYS A 231 -3.16 7.40 -6.37
CA LYS A 231 -2.50 8.70 -6.26
C LYS A 231 -2.96 9.71 -7.31
N CYS A 232 -3.35 9.26 -8.50
CA CYS A 232 -3.97 10.14 -9.49
C CYS A 232 -5.34 10.63 -8.99
N VAL A 233 -6.15 9.74 -8.44
CA VAL A 233 -7.44 10.10 -7.82
C VAL A 233 -7.25 11.06 -6.65
N LEU A 234 -6.31 10.77 -5.73
CA LEU A 234 -5.99 11.67 -4.62
C LEU A 234 -5.48 13.04 -5.07
N ALA A 235 -4.76 13.13 -6.18
CA ALA A 235 -4.25 14.41 -6.66
C ALA A 235 -5.39 15.39 -6.99
N VAL A 236 -6.58 14.87 -7.31
CA VAL A 236 -7.78 15.65 -7.60
C VAL A 236 -8.72 15.73 -6.41
N ALA A 237 -9.07 14.59 -5.80
CA ALA A 237 -10.08 14.50 -4.76
C ALA A 237 -9.53 14.72 -3.34
N GLY A 238 -8.21 14.57 -3.12
CA GLY A 238 -7.57 14.67 -1.81
C GLY A 238 -7.75 16.03 -1.11
N PRO A 239 -7.67 17.18 -1.81
CA PRO A 239 -7.96 18.47 -1.20
C PRO A 239 -9.36 18.57 -0.58
N ALA A 240 -10.38 17.98 -1.22
CA ALA A 240 -11.74 17.96 -0.66
C ALA A 240 -11.81 17.12 0.63
N ALA A 241 -11.11 15.98 0.69
CA ALA A 241 -11.01 15.19 1.91
C ALA A 241 -10.31 15.98 3.04
N ALA A 242 -9.24 16.71 2.73
CA ALA A 242 -8.55 17.55 3.71
C ALA A 242 -9.45 18.69 4.22
N ALA A 243 -10.21 19.33 3.33
CA ALA A 243 -11.17 20.37 3.71
C ALA A 243 -12.28 19.81 4.61
N ALA A 244 -12.84 18.64 4.28
CA ALA A 244 -13.86 17.98 5.09
C ALA A 244 -13.36 17.54 6.47
N ALA A 245 -12.08 17.16 6.56
CA ALA A 245 -11.44 16.77 7.81
C ALA A 245 -11.06 17.98 8.71
N GLY A 246 -10.92 19.17 8.10
CA GLY A 246 -10.62 20.42 8.80
C GLY A 246 -9.28 20.40 9.53
N THR A 247 -9.18 21.20 10.60
CA THR A 247 -7.97 21.31 11.43
C THR A 247 -7.95 20.31 12.60
N SER A 248 -9.09 19.70 12.92
CA SER A 248 -9.20 18.72 14.01
C SER A 248 -8.57 17.38 13.67
N GLN A 249 -8.43 17.05 12.37
CA GLN A 249 -7.82 15.81 11.92
C GLN A 249 -6.51 16.08 11.19
N LEU A 250 -5.41 15.80 11.89
CA LEU A 250 -4.04 16.13 11.45
C LEU A 250 -3.50 15.18 10.37
N SER A 251 -4.14 14.03 10.18
CA SER A 251 -3.63 12.95 9.33
C SER A 251 -4.25 12.91 7.93
N VAL A 252 -5.11 13.88 7.57
CA VAL A 252 -5.82 13.92 6.28
C VAL A 252 -5.35 15.12 5.46
N GLY A 253 -4.10 15.08 5.01
CA GLY A 253 -3.56 16.05 4.04
C GLY A 253 -3.30 17.46 4.56
N LEU A 254 -3.52 17.74 5.86
CA LEU A 254 -3.19 19.02 6.48
C LEU A 254 -1.68 19.26 6.45
N LYS A 255 -1.25 20.35 5.81
CA LYS A 255 0.17 20.74 5.78
C LYS A 255 0.63 21.10 7.19
N ALA A 256 1.78 20.57 7.58
CA ALA A 256 2.38 20.78 8.91
C ALA A 256 1.45 20.39 10.09
N GLY A 257 0.46 19.52 9.89
CA GLY A 257 -0.52 19.18 10.94
C GLY A 257 0.11 18.65 12.23
N ILE A 258 1.09 17.75 12.15
CA ILE A 258 1.77 17.20 13.33
C ILE A 258 2.59 18.26 14.07
N GLU A 259 3.32 19.10 13.34
CA GLU A 259 4.12 20.19 13.92
C GLU A 259 3.21 21.20 14.63
N GLY A 260 2.13 21.63 13.96
CA GLY A 260 1.13 22.51 14.56
C GLY A 260 0.49 21.93 15.82
N ALA A 261 0.22 20.63 15.84
CA ALA A 261 -0.35 19.97 17.02
C ALA A 261 0.60 19.92 18.21
N VAL A 262 1.89 19.64 17.97
CA VAL A 262 2.91 19.68 19.03
C VAL A 262 3.04 21.09 19.60
N HIS A 263 3.12 22.12 18.75
CA HIS A 263 3.16 23.50 19.21
C HIS A 263 1.91 23.91 19.98
N THR A 264 0.72 23.48 19.52
CA THR A 264 -0.54 23.76 20.22
C THR A 264 -0.57 23.09 21.58
N ALA A 265 -0.16 21.81 21.68
CA ALA A 265 -0.10 21.08 22.94
C ALA A 265 0.85 21.76 23.94
N ASN A 266 2.04 22.16 23.49
CA ASN A 266 3.00 22.88 24.33
C ASN A 266 2.45 24.24 24.78
N HIS A 267 1.83 25.00 23.87
CA HIS A 267 1.26 26.31 24.23
C HIS A 267 0.12 26.20 25.25
N VAL A 268 -0.76 25.21 25.09
CA VAL A 268 -1.84 24.92 26.06
C VAL A 268 -1.24 24.52 27.42
N TRP A 269 -0.20 23.69 27.41
CA TRP A 269 0.51 23.30 28.63
C TRP A 269 1.13 24.51 29.34
N ASP A 270 1.87 25.35 28.61
CA ASP A 270 2.53 26.54 29.14
C ASP A 270 1.51 27.59 29.64
N HIS A 271 0.37 27.75 28.97
CA HIS A 271 -0.68 28.66 29.42
C HIS A 271 -1.29 28.21 30.75
N HIS A 272 -1.51 26.90 30.94
CA HIS A 272 -2.08 26.37 32.17
C HIS A 272 -1.08 26.28 33.34
N LEU A 273 0.23 26.23 33.08
CA LEU A 273 1.27 26.18 34.12
C LEU A 273 1.99 27.52 34.38
N GLY A 274 2.03 28.42 33.39
CA GLY A 274 2.69 29.73 33.50
C GLY A 274 1.88 30.78 34.26
N SER A 275 0.69 30.42 34.74
CA SER A 275 -0.27 31.33 35.39
C SER A 275 -0.30 31.25 36.92
N SER A 276 0.37 30.28 37.57
CA SER A 276 0.25 30.13 39.03
C SER A 276 1.42 29.40 39.70
N ASP A 277 1.95 30.02 40.76
CA ASP A 277 2.77 29.39 41.82
C ASP A 277 2.01 28.30 42.63
N SER A 278 0.77 27.99 42.23
CA SER A 278 0.04 26.81 42.67
C SER A 278 -0.06 25.83 41.50
N LEU A 279 0.51 24.65 41.68
CA LEU A 279 0.24 23.47 40.85
C LEU A 279 -1.28 23.21 40.88
N ASP A 280 -2.02 23.73 39.91
CA ASP A 280 -3.38 23.25 39.65
C ASP A 280 -3.26 21.78 39.22
N SER A 281 -3.54 20.88 40.18
CA SER A 281 -3.39 19.42 40.07
C SER A 281 -4.34 18.76 39.06
N ASP A 282 -5.12 19.55 38.34
CA ASP A 282 -6.32 19.09 37.64
C ASP A 282 -6.16 19.12 36.12
N PHE A 283 -5.01 19.57 35.60
CA PHE A 283 -4.72 19.62 34.17
C PHE A 283 -3.74 18.52 33.71
N GLY A 284 -4.07 17.82 32.64
CA GLY A 284 -3.25 16.74 32.10
C GLY A 284 -3.64 16.35 30.67
N PHE A 285 -2.78 15.56 30.02
CA PHE A 285 -3.04 15.01 28.69
C PHE A 285 -3.57 13.57 28.78
N LEU A 286 -4.68 13.29 28.09
CA LEU A 286 -5.17 11.94 27.86
C LEU A 286 -4.69 11.43 26.49
N ILE A 287 -3.89 10.36 26.50
CA ILE A 287 -3.40 9.71 25.29
C ILE A 287 -4.28 8.49 25.00
N ILE A 288 -4.89 8.47 23.82
CA ILE A 288 -5.75 7.38 23.34
C ILE A 288 -5.12 6.81 22.07
N ASP A 289 -4.99 5.48 22.01
CA ASP A 289 -4.56 4.75 20.81
C ASP A 289 -5.57 3.66 20.47
N ALA A 290 -5.83 3.50 19.18
CA ALA A 290 -6.71 2.46 18.68
C ALA A 290 -5.94 1.15 18.50
N SER A 291 -6.33 0.12 19.23
CA SER A 291 -5.79 -1.22 19.03
C SER A 291 -6.09 -1.69 17.60
N ASN A 292 -5.04 -2.10 16.86
CA ASN A 292 -5.19 -2.75 15.56
C ASN A 292 -6.09 -2.00 14.55
N ALA A 293 -6.09 -0.66 14.62
CA ALA A 293 -7.10 0.21 14.01
C ALA A 293 -7.42 -0.07 12.52
N PHE A 294 -6.40 -0.37 11.71
CA PHE A 294 -6.58 -0.62 10.27
C PHE A 294 -7.32 -1.92 9.95
N ASN A 295 -7.25 -2.91 10.84
CA ASN A 295 -7.88 -4.22 10.67
C ASN A 295 -9.21 -4.31 11.41
N GLU A 296 -9.43 -3.46 12.42
CA GLU A 296 -10.67 -3.42 13.22
C GLU A 296 -11.66 -2.34 12.75
N LEU A 297 -11.29 -1.52 11.77
CA LEU A 297 -12.20 -0.55 11.16
C LEU A 297 -13.44 -1.23 10.56
N ASN A 298 -14.63 -0.81 11.00
CA ASN A 298 -15.87 -1.25 10.36
C ASN A 298 -15.99 -0.63 8.95
N ARG A 299 -15.84 -1.48 7.93
CA ARG A 299 -15.88 -1.10 6.51
C ARG A 299 -17.18 -0.41 6.11
N THR A 300 -18.32 -0.89 6.58
CA THR A 300 -19.63 -0.31 6.25
C THR A 300 -19.75 1.09 6.83
N ALA A 301 -19.34 1.28 8.10
CA ALA A 301 -19.30 2.60 8.72
C ALA A 301 -18.34 3.55 7.99
N MET A 302 -17.14 3.09 7.64
CA MET A 302 -16.19 3.87 6.84
C MET A 302 -16.79 4.31 5.50
N LEU A 303 -17.39 3.38 4.73
CA LEU A 303 -17.99 3.69 3.43
C LEU A 303 -19.17 4.65 3.55
N TYR A 304 -19.99 4.50 4.59
CA TYR A 304 -21.07 5.43 4.90
C TYR A 304 -20.55 6.84 5.21
N THR A 305 -19.55 6.97 6.08
CA THR A 305 -18.94 8.26 6.42
C THR A 305 -18.30 8.93 5.21
N VAL A 306 -17.52 8.18 4.43
CA VAL A 306 -16.89 8.69 3.19
C VAL A 306 -17.93 9.14 2.18
N ARG A 307 -19.05 8.43 2.05
CA ARG A 307 -20.13 8.80 1.13
C ARG A 307 -20.74 10.17 1.45
N HIS A 308 -20.78 10.56 2.72
CA HIS A 308 -21.34 11.84 3.14
C HIS A 308 -20.30 12.96 3.15
N LEU A 309 -19.08 12.68 3.61
CA LEU A 309 -18.05 13.70 3.83
C LEU A 309 -17.10 13.91 2.64
N TRP A 310 -16.95 12.93 1.75
CA TRP A 310 -16.01 12.99 0.63
C TRP A 310 -16.60 12.41 -0.67
N PRO A 311 -17.61 13.09 -1.26
CA PRO A 311 -18.32 12.60 -2.44
C PRO A 311 -17.41 12.37 -3.65
N GLU A 312 -16.35 13.16 -3.81
CA GLU A 312 -15.32 13.05 -4.87
C GLU A 312 -14.57 11.72 -4.81
N GLY A 313 -14.27 11.23 -3.62
CA GLY A 313 -13.55 9.95 -3.41
C GLY A 313 -14.46 8.75 -3.15
N ALA A 314 -15.77 8.97 -3.02
CA ALA A 314 -16.69 7.95 -2.52
C ALA A 314 -16.75 6.69 -3.39
N ARG A 315 -16.89 6.85 -4.71
CA ARG A 315 -16.96 5.71 -5.65
C ARG A 315 -15.64 4.94 -5.73
N PHE A 316 -14.51 5.65 -5.78
CA PHE A 316 -13.19 5.00 -5.78
C PHE A 316 -12.94 4.19 -4.50
N THR A 317 -13.31 4.77 -3.35
CA THR A 317 -13.23 4.11 -2.05
C THR A 317 -14.16 2.90 -2.01
N PHE A 318 -15.41 3.05 -2.44
CA PHE A 318 -16.35 1.94 -2.53
C PHE A 318 -15.81 0.79 -3.40
N ASN A 319 -15.30 1.07 -4.59
CA ASN A 319 -14.71 0.04 -5.45
C ASN A 319 -13.49 -0.64 -4.85
N SER A 320 -12.68 0.12 -4.09
CA SER A 320 -11.47 -0.39 -3.43
C SER A 320 -11.76 -1.27 -2.22
N TYR A 321 -12.89 -1.04 -1.54
CA TYR A 321 -13.14 -1.60 -0.21
C TYR A 321 -14.46 -2.35 -0.06
N LYS A 322 -15.37 -2.39 -1.05
CA LYS A 322 -16.67 -3.10 -0.92
C LYS A 322 -16.55 -4.62 -0.75
N HIS A 323 -15.39 -5.20 -1.05
CA HIS A 323 -15.05 -6.60 -0.78
C HIS A 323 -13.73 -6.72 -0.05
N TRP A 324 -13.48 -7.89 0.52
CA TRP A 324 -12.17 -8.23 1.08
C TRP A 324 -11.09 -8.21 0.00
N SER A 325 -9.89 -7.76 0.36
CA SER A 325 -8.71 -7.87 -0.49
C SER A 325 -8.01 -9.19 -0.22
N LEU A 326 -7.55 -9.87 -1.29
CA LEU A 326 -6.69 -11.03 -1.15
C LEU A 326 -5.30 -10.58 -0.67
N VAL A 327 -4.75 -11.21 0.37
CA VAL A 327 -3.37 -10.96 0.83
C VAL A 327 -2.62 -12.28 0.79
N ILE A 328 -1.53 -12.33 0.02
CA ILE A 328 -0.74 -13.55 -0.18
C ILE A 328 0.61 -13.39 0.50
N PHE A 329 0.91 -14.26 1.46
CA PHE A 329 2.24 -14.35 2.07
C PHE A 329 3.06 -15.41 1.35
N HIS A 330 4.35 -15.15 1.20
CA HIS A 330 5.28 -16.14 0.70
C HIS A 330 5.81 -16.96 1.88
N ASP A 331 5.79 -18.28 1.75
CA ASP A 331 6.53 -19.19 2.63
C ASP A 331 7.70 -19.77 1.83
N SER A 332 8.90 -19.80 2.42
CA SER A 332 10.09 -20.37 1.78
C SER A 332 10.10 -21.90 1.82
N THR A 333 9.25 -22.52 2.65
CA THR A 333 9.23 -23.97 2.88
C THR A 333 8.08 -24.71 2.20
N ALA A 334 7.08 -24.01 1.66
CA ALA A 334 5.93 -24.64 1.04
C ALA A 334 6.00 -24.54 -0.50
N GLU A 335 5.99 -25.68 -1.19
CA GLU A 335 5.71 -25.80 -2.64
C GLU A 335 4.33 -25.21 -3.03
N GLN A 336 3.50 -24.90 -2.04
CA GLN A 336 2.22 -24.27 -2.20
C GLN A 336 2.25 -22.86 -1.61
N LEU A 337 1.83 -21.90 -2.42
CA LEU A 337 1.19 -20.69 -1.93
C LEU A 337 0.21 -21.12 -0.83
N THR A 338 0.53 -20.85 0.43
CA THR A 338 -0.48 -20.92 1.47
C THR A 338 -1.45 -19.80 1.14
N LEU A 339 -2.46 -20.14 0.34
CA LEU A 339 -3.76 -19.50 0.37
C LEU A 339 -4.30 -19.75 1.77
N SER A 340 -3.68 -19.17 2.80
CA SER A 340 -4.48 -18.76 3.92
C SER A 340 -5.44 -17.75 3.30
N SER A 341 -6.63 -18.21 2.95
CA SER A 341 -7.83 -17.42 3.22
C SER A 341 -7.95 -17.22 4.73
N ALA A 342 -6.88 -16.83 5.41
CA ALA A 342 -7.04 -15.75 6.33
C ALA A 342 -7.50 -14.62 5.42
N LEU A 343 -8.82 -14.46 5.36
CA LEU A 343 -9.51 -13.29 4.85
C LEU A 343 -9.00 -12.13 5.71
N LEU A 344 -7.74 -11.73 5.49
CA LEU A 344 -7.13 -10.64 6.18
C LEU A 344 -7.72 -9.41 5.49
N GLU A 345 -8.91 -9.06 5.96
CA GLU A 345 -9.63 -7.84 5.62
C GLU A 345 -8.77 -6.65 6.06
N SER A 346 -7.73 -6.36 5.30
CA SER A 346 -6.85 -5.24 5.57
C SER A 346 -7.35 -4.04 4.79
N CYS A 347 -7.71 -2.96 5.50
CA CYS A 347 -7.96 -1.65 4.88
C CYS A 347 -6.67 -0.98 4.37
N LYS A 348 -5.60 -1.75 4.09
CA LYS A 348 -4.30 -1.19 3.69
C LYS A 348 -4.31 -0.75 2.23
N VAL A 349 -4.73 0.50 2.04
CA VAL A 349 -4.13 1.39 1.07
C VAL A 349 -3.84 2.68 1.82
N ILE A 350 -2.57 2.92 2.15
CA ILE A 350 -2.10 4.30 2.25
C ILE A 350 -2.12 4.77 0.79
N LEU A 351 -3.16 5.51 0.43
CA LEU A 351 -3.27 6.16 -0.87
C LEU A 351 -2.03 7.05 -1.10
#